data_AF-A0A3Q0T005-F1
#
_entry.id   AF-A0A3Q0T005-F1
#
_cell.length_a   1.000
_cell.length_b   1.000
_cell.length_c   1.000
_cell.angle_alpha   90.00
_cell.angle_beta   90.00
_cell.angle_gamma   90.00
#
_symmetry.space_group_name_H-M   'P 1'
#
loop_
_entity.id
_entity.type
_entity.pdbx_description
1 polymer ?
#
loop_
_entity_poly.entity_id
_entity_poly.type
_entity_poly.pdbx_seq_one_letter_code
_entity_poly.pdbx_strand_id
1 'polypeptide(L)'
;MAFATSQVVRGFSSSAVRNVVIKNVTIIGGGQMGAGIAQVIGTPATSQETLDSLLNFSKVLRKTPVSCKDTFGFVVNRLLVPCIMEAIRLYERGDASKEDIDIAMKLGAGHPMGPLELADYIGLDIINSVIEGETKDPNNPLFNSSDLLNKLVAEGKLGRKTGEGFFKY
;
A
#
# COMPACT_ATOMS: atom_id res chain seq x y z
N MET A 1 58.11 14.77 -21.84
CA MET A 1 57.03 14.70 -20.83
C MET A 1 55.86 15.56 -21.32
N ALA A 2 55.00 14.97 -22.14
CA ALA A 2 53.79 15.60 -22.66
C ALA A 2 52.64 14.63 -22.35
N PHE A 3 51.83 14.96 -21.36
CA PHE A 3 50.63 14.20 -21.02
C PHE A 3 49.50 14.66 -21.95
N ALA A 4 49.30 13.92 -23.04
CA ALA A 4 48.10 13.99 -23.85
C ALA A 4 47.03 13.12 -23.16
N THR A 5 46.03 13.74 -22.56
CA THR A 5 44.84 13.05 -22.06
C THR A 5 43.93 12.71 -23.23
N SER A 6 43.86 11.43 -23.58
CA SER A 6 42.87 10.93 -24.54
C SER A 6 41.48 11.02 -23.91
N GLN A 7 40.60 11.83 -24.49
CA GLN A 7 39.17 11.71 -24.24
C GLN A 7 38.68 10.41 -24.87
N VAL A 8 38.49 9.39 -24.04
CA VAL A 8 37.83 8.16 -24.44
C VAL A 8 36.32 8.40 -24.36
N VAL A 9 35.73 8.72 -25.51
CA VAL A 9 34.28 8.59 -25.72
C VAL A 9 33.96 7.10 -25.83
N ARG A 10 33.22 6.55 -24.87
CA ARG A 10 32.54 5.26 -25.03
C ARG A 10 31.04 5.52 -25.13
N GLY A 11 30.57 5.68 -26.37
CA GLY A 11 29.18 5.42 -26.70
C GLY A 11 28.98 3.92 -26.87
N PHE A 12 27.92 3.36 -26.27
CA PHE A 12 27.15 2.20 -26.75
C PHE A 12 25.97 1.99 -25.79
N SER A 13 24.99 2.91 -25.83
CA SER A 13 23.61 2.52 -25.50
C SER A 13 23.03 1.95 -26.79
N SER A 14 23.15 0.64 -26.97
CA SER A 14 22.42 -0.10 -27.99
C SER A 14 21.30 -0.88 -27.32
N SER A 15 20.38 -0.17 -26.66
CA SER A 15 19.05 -0.73 -26.50
C SER A 15 18.37 -0.56 -27.85
N ALA A 16 18.42 -1.60 -28.68
CA ALA A 16 17.48 -1.72 -29.77
C ALA A 16 16.09 -1.51 -29.16
N VAL A 17 15.44 -0.41 -29.52
CA VAL A 17 14.06 -0.13 -29.17
C VAL A 17 13.24 -1.21 -29.86
N ARG A 18 13.03 -2.33 -29.16
CA ARG A 18 12.00 -3.28 -29.54
C ARG A 18 10.67 -2.63 -29.17
N ASN A 19 9.89 -2.32 -30.20
CA ASN A 19 8.47 -2.03 -30.10
C ASN A 19 7.75 -3.28 -29.54
N VAL A 20 7.70 -3.41 -28.22
CA VAL A 20 6.75 -4.29 -27.53
C VAL A 20 6.10 -3.46 -26.44
N VAL A 21 4.77 -3.41 -26.49
CA VAL A 21 3.95 -2.46 -25.75
C VAL A 21 3.93 -2.82 -24.25
N ILE A 22 4.63 -2.06 -23.42
CA ILE A 22 4.34 -2.04 -21.97
C ILE A 22 3.02 -1.28 -21.82
N LYS A 23 1.92 -1.98 -21.50
CA LYS A 23 0.61 -1.30 -21.41
C LYS A 23 0.34 -0.67 -20.05
N ASN A 24 0.65 -1.32 -18.92
CA ASN A 24 0.66 -0.74 -17.56
C ASN A 24 1.33 -1.73 -16.59
N VAL A 25 2.31 -1.28 -15.82
CA VAL A 25 2.89 -2.03 -14.69
C VAL A 25 2.83 -1.10 -13.48
N THR A 26 2.23 -1.56 -12.39
CA THR A 26 2.19 -0.83 -11.13
C THR A 26 3.13 -1.50 -10.14
N ILE A 27 3.98 -0.70 -9.47
CA ILE A 27 4.81 -1.15 -8.35
C ILE A 27 4.42 -0.36 -7.12
N ILE A 28 3.94 -1.05 -6.08
CA ILE A 28 3.64 -0.44 -4.78
C ILE A 28 4.61 -0.96 -3.73
N GLY A 29 5.14 -0.05 -2.90
CA GLY A 29 6.06 -0.39 -1.80
C GLY A 29 7.51 0.05 -1.99
N GLY A 30 7.80 1.00 -2.91
CA GLY A 30 9.17 1.51 -3.13
C GLY A 30 9.78 2.28 -1.95
N GLY A 31 9.00 2.67 -0.95
CA GLY A 31 9.44 3.45 0.22
C GLY A 31 10.20 2.64 1.28
N GLN A 32 10.74 3.31 2.30
CA GLN A 32 11.40 2.66 3.45
C GLN A 32 10.44 2.30 4.59
N MET A 33 9.17 2.70 4.49
CA MET A 33 8.15 2.45 5.50
C MET A 33 7.57 1.04 5.35
N GLY A 34 7.76 0.18 6.36
CA GLY A 34 7.19 -1.17 6.40
C GLY A 34 7.89 -2.16 5.47
N ALA A 35 8.91 -2.84 6.01
CA ALA A 35 9.43 -4.13 5.54
C ALA A 35 9.50 -4.34 4.02
N GLY A 36 10.50 -3.71 3.38
CA GLY A 36 11.27 -4.30 2.28
C GLY A 36 10.55 -5.17 1.24
N ILE A 37 9.32 -4.87 0.83
CA ILE A 37 8.59 -5.64 -0.20
C ILE A 37 8.28 -4.74 -1.41
N ALA A 38 8.01 -5.36 -2.56
CA ALA A 38 7.51 -4.68 -3.74
C ALA A 38 6.42 -5.55 -4.39
N GLN A 39 5.19 -5.04 -4.48
CA GLN A 39 4.14 -5.73 -5.23
C GLN A 39 4.31 -5.43 -6.72
N VAL A 40 4.48 -6.47 -7.54
CA VAL A 40 4.61 -6.39 -9.00
C VAL A 40 3.33 -6.93 -9.62
N ILE A 41 2.61 -6.05 -10.31
CA ILE A 41 1.28 -6.36 -10.85
C ILE A 41 1.32 -6.47 -12.36
N GLY A 42 0.82 -7.60 -12.86
CA GLY A 42 0.62 -7.85 -14.27
C GLY A 42 -0.85 -7.78 -14.67
N THR A 43 -1.12 -7.11 -15.78
CA THR A 43 -2.40 -7.25 -16.50
C THR A 43 -2.32 -8.45 -17.47
N PRO A 44 -3.44 -8.97 -17.99
CA PRO A 44 -3.41 -10.03 -19.01
C PRO A 44 -2.59 -9.69 -20.28
N ALA A 45 -2.35 -8.40 -20.54
CA ALA A 45 -1.53 -7.92 -21.64
C ALA A 45 -0.02 -7.84 -21.32
N THR A 46 0.37 -8.06 -20.06
CA THR A 46 1.77 -7.96 -19.61
C THR A 46 2.50 -9.26 -19.91
N SER A 47 3.65 -9.18 -20.59
CA SER A 47 4.44 -10.37 -20.89
C SER A 47 5.13 -10.92 -19.65
N GLN A 48 5.31 -12.23 -19.60
CA GLN A 48 6.04 -12.89 -18.51
C GLN A 48 7.48 -12.36 -18.39
N GLU A 49 8.15 -12.08 -19.53
CA GLU A 49 9.48 -11.48 -19.56
C GLU A 49 9.55 -10.12 -18.83
N THR A 50 8.51 -9.29 -18.99
CA THR A 50 8.43 -8.00 -18.30
C THR A 50 8.26 -8.20 -16.80
N LEU A 51 7.38 -9.13 -16.39
CA LEU A 51 7.17 -9.45 -14.98
C LEU A 51 8.45 -9.97 -14.33
N ASP A 52 9.11 -10.94 -14.95
CA ASP A 52 10.35 -11.53 -14.43
C ASP A 52 11.46 -10.48 -14.29
N SER A 53 11.57 -9.57 -15.27
CA SER A 53 12.51 -8.44 -15.22
C SER A 53 12.27 -7.54 -14.01
N LEU A 54 11.01 -7.22 -13.71
CA LEU A 54 10.63 -6.35 -12.60
C LEU A 54 10.75 -7.04 -11.24
N LEU A 55 10.43 -8.33 -11.16
CA LEU A 55 10.65 -9.14 -9.96
C LEU A 55 12.15 -9.18 -9.62
N ASN A 56 13.02 -9.35 -10.63
CA ASN A 56 14.47 -9.32 -10.44
C ASN A 56 14.97 -7.93 -10.08
N PHE A 57 14.46 -6.88 -10.71
CA PHE A 57 14.80 -5.49 -10.37
C PHE A 57 14.43 -5.16 -8.92
N SER A 58 13.29 -5.64 -8.43
CA SER A 58 12.87 -5.45 -7.04
C SER A 58 13.89 -6.03 -6.04
N LYS A 59 14.49 -7.19 -6.35
CA LYS A 59 15.56 -7.79 -5.53
C LYS A 59 16.83 -6.93 -5.51
N VAL A 60 17.18 -6.29 -6.63
CA VAL A 60 18.32 -5.35 -6.71
C VAL A 60 18.11 -4.17 -5.77
N LEU A 61 16.86 -3.71 -5.64
CA LEU A 61 16.48 -2.67 -4.67
C LEU A 61 16.40 -3.18 -3.21
N ARG A 62 16.84 -4.42 -2.96
CA ARG A 62 16.73 -5.11 -1.66
C ARG A 62 15.29 -5.17 -1.15
N LYS A 63 14.35 -5.33 -2.09
CA LYS A 63 12.94 -5.58 -1.82
C LYS A 63 12.61 -7.04 -2.13
N THR A 64 11.72 -7.62 -1.35
CA THR A 64 11.09 -8.92 -1.55
C THR A 64 9.94 -8.74 -2.53
N PRO A 65 10.07 -9.23 -3.77
CA PRO A 65 9.00 -9.08 -4.75
C PRO A 65 7.80 -9.98 -4.40
N VAL A 66 6.59 -9.47 -4.59
CA VAL A 66 5.34 -10.20 -4.48
C VAL A 66 4.59 -10.03 -5.79
N SER A 67 4.36 -11.12 -6.52
CA SER A 67 3.57 -11.08 -7.75
C SER A 67 2.09 -11.23 -7.44
N CYS A 68 1.25 -10.37 -8.02
CA CYS A 68 -0.20 -10.50 -7.92
C CYS A 68 -0.92 -10.05 -9.21
N LYS A 69 -2.18 -10.49 -9.34
CA LYS A 69 -3.07 -10.04 -10.41
C LYS A 69 -3.54 -8.62 -10.14
N ASP A 70 -3.95 -7.94 -11.20
CA ASP A 70 -4.59 -6.63 -11.12
C ASP A 70 -5.99 -6.74 -10.49
N THR A 71 -6.01 -6.65 -9.17
CA THR A 71 -7.21 -6.66 -8.33
C THR A 71 -7.19 -5.39 -7.47
N PHE A 72 -8.36 -4.83 -7.17
CA PHE A 72 -8.47 -3.68 -6.28
C PHE A 72 -7.71 -3.88 -4.97
N GLY A 73 -6.93 -2.89 -4.54
CA GLY A 73 -6.12 -2.96 -3.32
C GLY A 73 -4.98 -3.99 -3.34
N PHE A 74 -4.73 -4.66 -4.47
CA PHE A 74 -3.71 -5.69 -4.65
C PHE A 74 -3.78 -6.78 -3.57
N VAL A 75 -2.67 -7.13 -2.92
CA VAL A 75 -2.68 -8.11 -1.82
C VAL A 75 -2.77 -7.38 -0.48
N VAL A 76 -1.89 -6.41 -0.25
CA VAL A 76 -1.74 -5.78 1.07
C VAL A 76 -2.99 -4.99 1.45
N ASN A 77 -3.43 -4.02 0.63
CA ASN A 77 -4.57 -3.18 1.01
C ASN A 77 -5.89 -3.97 0.98
N ARG A 78 -5.98 -4.99 0.13
CA ARG A 78 -7.15 -5.87 0.06
C ARG A 78 -7.38 -6.68 1.33
N LEU A 79 -6.34 -6.94 2.12
CA LEU A 79 -6.41 -7.59 3.44
C LEU A 79 -6.40 -6.57 4.58
N LEU A 80 -5.54 -5.56 4.49
CA LEU A 80 -5.30 -4.59 5.54
C LEU A 80 -6.50 -3.68 5.80
N VAL A 81 -7.09 -3.13 4.73
CA VAL A 81 -8.17 -2.15 4.87
C VAL A 81 -9.42 -2.77 5.51
N PRO A 82 -9.89 -3.97 5.08
CA PRO A 82 -10.99 -4.64 5.79
C PRO A 82 -10.71 -4.92 7.28
N CYS A 83 -9.47 -5.28 7.63
CA CYS A 83 -9.08 -5.50 9.03
C CYS A 83 -9.22 -4.21 9.85
N ILE A 84 -8.74 -3.08 9.32
CA ILE A 84 -8.92 -1.77 9.95
C ILE A 84 -10.41 -1.41 10.04
N MET A 85 -11.17 -1.61 8.97
CA MET A 85 -12.61 -1.32 8.97
C MET A 85 -13.36 -2.14 10.02
N GLU A 86 -13.01 -3.40 10.24
CA GLU A 86 -13.66 -4.20 11.27
C GLU A 86 -13.34 -3.70 12.68
N ALA A 87 -12.10 -3.23 12.91
CA ALA A 87 -11.76 -2.57 14.17
C ALA A 87 -12.56 -1.28 14.39
N ILE A 88 -12.76 -0.48 13.33
CA ILE A 88 -13.61 0.73 13.38
C ILE A 88 -15.06 0.36 13.71
N ARG A 89 -15.60 -0.68 13.07
CA ARG A 89 -16.98 -1.13 13.30
C ARG A 89 -17.19 -1.72 14.71
N LEU A 90 -16.20 -2.46 15.24
CA LEU A 90 -16.20 -2.93 16.62
C LEU A 90 -16.29 -1.76 17.60
N TYR A 91 -15.49 -0.71 17.38
CA TYR A 91 -15.53 0.48 18.20
C TYR A 91 -16.85 1.26 18.02
N GLU A 92 -17.34 1.40 16.79
CA GLU A 92 -18.59 2.09 16.46
C GLU A 92 -19.81 1.45 17.12
N ARG A 93 -19.87 0.11 17.19
CA ARG A 93 -20.93 -0.64 17.91
C ARG A 93 -20.79 -0.58 19.43
N GLY A 94 -19.63 -0.15 19.94
CA GLY A 94 -19.33 -0.12 21.37
C GLY A 94 -18.96 -1.49 21.95
N ASP A 95 -18.52 -2.44 21.10
CA ASP A 95 -18.15 -3.79 21.54
C ASP A 95 -16.89 -3.78 22.41
N ALA A 96 -15.99 -2.82 22.19
CA ALA A 96 -14.76 -2.61 22.97
C ALA A 96 -14.26 -1.16 22.86
N SER A 97 -13.40 -0.75 23.80
CA SER A 97 -12.71 0.54 23.72
C SER A 97 -11.63 0.52 22.62
N LYS A 98 -11.30 1.69 22.06
CA LYS A 98 -10.24 1.82 21.05
C LYS A 98 -8.88 1.34 21.57
N GLU A 99 -8.60 1.57 22.86
CA GLU A 99 -7.40 1.09 23.54
C GLU A 99 -7.36 -0.45 23.62
N ASP A 100 -8.46 -1.08 24.02
CA ASP A 100 -8.54 -2.54 24.17
C ASP A 100 -8.48 -3.27 22.83
N ILE A 101 -9.12 -2.72 21.79
CA ILE A 101 -9.05 -3.26 20.43
C ILE A 101 -7.59 -3.31 19.95
N ASP A 102 -6.86 -2.22 20.14
CA ASP A 102 -5.45 -2.14 19.74
C ASP A 102 -4.55 -3.05 20.58
N ILE A 103 -4.77 -3.15 21.89
CA ILE A 103 -4.04 -4.06 22.77
C ILE A 103 -4.30 -5.52 22.37
N ALA A 104 -5.55 -5.88 22.09
CA ALA A 104 -5.92 -7.23 21.68
C ALA A 104 -5.21 -7.66 20.39
N MET A 105 -5.11 -6.76 19.40
CA MET A 105 -4.42 -7.07 18.14
C MET A 105 -2.89 -7.08 18.31
N LYS A 106 -2.34 -6.21 19.16
CA LYS A 106 -0.90 -6.21 19.45
C LYS A 106 -0.46 -7.48 20.18
N LEU A 107 -1.14 -7.83 21.27
CA LEU A 107 -0.75 -8.94 22.14
C LEU A 107 -1.33 -10.28 21.72
N GLY A 108 -2.53 -10.31 21.15
CA GLY A 108 -3.22 -11.53 20.72
C GLY A 108 -2.82 -11.98 19.32
N ALA A 109 -2.82 -11.05 18.34
CA ALA A 109 -2.47 -11.35 16.95
C ALA A 109 -0.99 -11.07 16.61
N GLY A 110 -0.22 -10.52 17.57
CA GLY A 110 1.21 -10.24 17.38
C GLY A 110 1.50 -9.06 16.45
N HIS A 111 0.53 -8.15 16.25
CA HIS A 111 0.74 -7.00 15.37
C HIS A 111 1.68 -5.97 16.04
N PRO A 112 2.61 -5.34 15.30
CA PRO A 112 3.50 -4.32 15.86
C PRO A 112 2.76 -3.03 16.26
N MET A 113 1.61 -2.78 15.62
CA MET A 113 0.76 -1.62 15.83
C MET A 113 -0.71 -2.08 15.78
N GLY A 114 -1.55 -1.49 16.61
CA GLY A 114 -2.97 -1.80 16.63
C GLY A 114 -3.67 -1.24 15.39
N PRO A 115 -4.80 -1.82 14.96
CA PRO A 115 -5.48 -1.39 13.74
C PRO A 115 -5.97 0.06 13.79
N LEU A 116 -6.39 0.59 14.93
CA LEU A 116 -6.89 1.97 15.05
C LEU A 116 -5.72 2.96 15.10
N GLU A 117 -4.65 2.65 15.85
CA GLU A 117 -3.42 3.43 15.82
C GLU A 117 -2.79 3.45 14.42
N LEU A 118 -2.84 2.30 13.72
CA LEU A 118 -2.37 2.20 12.34
C LEU A 118 -3.26 3.01 11.39
N ALA A 119 -4.57 3.06 11.63
CA ALA A 119 -5.48 3.90 10.86
C ALA A 119 -5.10 5.38 10.98
N ASP A 120 -4.84 5.85 12.20
CA ASP A 120 -4.38 7.21 12.47
C ASP A 120 -2.99 7.50 11.90
N TYR A 121 -2.12 6.48 11.83
CA TYR A 121 -0.80 6.60 11.21
C TYR A 121 -0.89 6.74 9.68
N ILE A 122 -1.75 5.95 9.04
CA ILE A 122 -1.99 6.00 7.58
C ILE A 122 -2.70 7.31 7.21
N GLY A 123 -3.75 7.66 7.96
CA GLY A 123 -4.65 8.76 7.67
C GLY A 123 -6.05 8.28 7.33
N LEU A 124 -7.04 8.80 8.06
CA LEU A 124 -8.44 8.34 7.95
C LEU A 124 -9.07 8.71 6.59
N ASP A 125 -8.68 9.84 6.01
CA ASP A 125 -9.08 10.23 4.65
C ASP A 125 -8.53 9.30 3.57
N ILE A 126 -7.31 8.79 3.73
CA ILE A 126 -6.72 7.82 2.79
C ILE A 126 -7.49 6.51 2.85
N ILE A 127 -7.78 6.03 4.07
CA ILE A 127 -8.59 4.82 4.27
C ILE A 127 -9.96 5.02 3.65
N ASN A 128 -10.63 6.15 3.91
CA ASN A 128 -11.94 6.44 3.33
C ASN A 128 -11.89 6.50 1.79
N SER A 129 -10.84 7.11 1.22
CA SER A 129 -10.65 7.15 -0.25
C SER A 129 -10.50 5.75 -0.85
N VAL A 130 -9.83 4.83 -0.15
CA VAL A 130 -9.73 3.43 -0.59
C VAL A 130 -11.07 2.71 -0.49
N ILE A 131 -11.87 2.98 0.55
CA ILE A 131 -13.21 2.42 0.66
C ILE A 131 -14.13 2.92 -0.46
N GLU A 132 -14.09 4.21 -0.77
CA GLU A 132 -14.90 4.83 -1.82
C GLU A 132 -14.46 4.41 -3.24
N GLY A 133 -13.16 4.13 -3.42
CA GLY A 133 -12.60 3.70 -4.69
C GLY A 133 -12.91 2.25 -5.06
N GLU A 134 -13.31 1.40 -4.11
CA GLU A 134 -13.74 0.03 -4.41
C GLU A 134 -15.11 0.06 -5.08
N THR A 135 -15.29 -0.71 -6.15
CA THR A 135 -16.62 -0.90 -6.73
C THR A 135 -17.52 -1.53 -5.66
N LYS A 136 -18.61 -0.84 -5.30
CA LYS A 136 -19.62 -1.30 -4.34
C LYS A 136 -20.29 -2.58 -4.86
N ASP A 137 -19.61 -3.71 -4.73
CA ASP A 137 -20.14 -5.03 -4.98
C ASP A 137 -21.06 -5.38 -3.81
N PRO A 138 -22.38 -5.54 -4.04
CA PRO A 138 -23.32 -5.90 -2.99
C PRO A 138 -22.97 -7.22 -2.28
N ASN A 139 -22.15 -8.07 -2.92
CA ASN A 139 -21.70 -9.35 -2.37
C ASN A 139 -20.43 -9.24 -1.53
N ASN A 140 -19.81 -8.06 -1.44
CA ASN A 140 -18.58 -7.83 -0.67
C ASN A 140 -18.77 -6.69 0.36
N PRO A 141 -19.42 -6.99 1.50
CA PRO A 141 -19.71 -5.97 2.52
C PRO A 141 -18.45 -5.47 3.27
N LEU A 142 -17.28 -6.08 3.01
CA LEU A 142 -16.03 -5.72 3.69
C LEU A 142 -15.65 -4.25 3.46
N PHE A 143 -15.97 -3.71 2.29
CA PHE A 143 -15.70 -2.31 1.90
C PHE A 143 -16.93 -1.42 2.07
N ASN A 144 -17.90 -1.79 2.90
CA ASN A 144 -18.96 -0.87 3.27
C ASN A 144 -18.38 0.27 4.11
N SER A 145 -18.78 1.49 3.78
CA SER A 145 -18.41 2.68 4.55
C SER A 145 -18.91 2.59 6.00
N SER A 146 -18.26 3.31 6.91
CA SER A 146 -18.63 3.44 8.33
C SER A 146 -19.01 4.89 8.59
N ASP A 147 -20.11 5.11 9.29
CA ASP A 147 -20.59 6.46 9.62
C ASP A 147 -19.61 7.18 10.53
N LEU A 148 -19.00 6.46 11.48
CA LEU A 148 -17.95 6.97 12.34
C LEU A 148 -16.73 7.45 11.55
N LEU A 149 -16.27 6.66 10.57
CA LEU A 149 -15.13 7.06 9.74
C LEU A 149 -15.45 8.32 8.94
N ASN A 150 -16.62 8.36 8.30
CA ASN A 150 -17.08 9.53 7.53
C ASN A 150 -17.15 10.78 8.41
N LYS A 151 -17.66 10.64 9.64
CA LYS A 151 -17.75 11.73 10.62
C LYS A 151 -16.37 12.25 11.00
N LEU A 152 -15.42 11.38 11.33
CA LEU A 152 -14.06 11.79 11.70
C LEU A 152 -13.35 12.53 10.55
N VAL A 153 -13.52 12.04 9.32
CA VAL A 153 -12.98 12.70 8.12
C VAL A 153 -13.63 14.06 7.91
N ALA A 154 -14.96 14.16 8.04
CA ALA A 154 -15.69 15.43 7.92
C ALA A 154 -15.30 16.45 9.00
N GLU A 155 -14.95 15.99 10.21
CA GLU A 155 -14.43 16.82 11.30
C GLU A 155 -12.95 17.22 11.11
N GLY A 156 -12.27 16.72 10.07
CA GLY A 156 -10.84 16.97 9.85
C GLY A 156 -9.92 16.22 10.82
N LYS A 157 -10.45 15.21 11.53
CA LYS A 157 -9.69 14.34 12.43
C LYS A 157 -9.06 13.21 11.63
N LEU A 158 -7.95 13.49 10.97
CA LEU A 158 -7.30 12.59 10.01
C LEU A 158 -6.17 11.75 10.62
N GLY A 159 -6.06 11.67 11.94
CA GLY A 159 -5.03 10.92 12.64
C GLY A 159 -3.79 11.76 12.96
N ARG A 160 -2.61 11.14 12.93
CA ARG A 160 -1.35 11.78 13.37
C ARG A 160 -1.03 13.07 12.63
N LYS A 161 -1.37 13.16 11.34
CA LYS A 161 -1.08 14.33 10.50
C LYS A 161 -1.89 15.57 10.89
N THR A 162 -2.98 15.42 11.62
CA THR A 162 -3.84 16.52 12.13
C THR A 162 -3.83 16.61 13.66
N GLY A 163 -3.01 15.80 14.35
CA GLY A 163 -2.94 15.76 15.82
C GLY A 163 -4.09 15.02 16.50
N GLU A 164 -5.11 14.60 15.76
CA GLU A 164 -6.26 13.86 16.29
C GLU A 164 -6.91 12.99 15.21
N GLY A 165 -7.24 11.76 15.60
CA GLY A 165 -8.06 10.80 14.86
C GLY A 165 -8.89 9.97 15.84
N PHE A 166 -8.64 8.66 15.91
CA PHE A 166 -9.13 7.83 17.03
C PHE A 166 -8.42 8.20 18.34
N PHE A 167 -7.13 8.51 18.26
CA PHE A 167 -6.31 8.96 19.38
C PHE A 167 -5.91 10.43 19.22
N LYS A 168 -5.49 11.05 20.32
CA LYS A 168 -4.91 12.40 20.34
C LYS A 168 -3.38 12.30 20.38
N TYR A 169 -2.72 13.17 19.62
CA TYR A 169 -1.27 13.20 19.40
C TYR A 169 -0.66 14.57 19.69
#